data_AF-A0A966XN53-F1
#
_entry.id   AF-A0A966XN53-F1
#
_cell.length_a   1.000
_cell.length_b   1.000
_cell.length_c   1.000
_cell.angle_alpha   90.00
_cell.angle_beta   90.00
_cell.angle_gamma   90.00
#
_symmetry.space_group_name_H-M   'P 1'
#
loop_
_entity.id
_entity.type
_entity.pdbx_description
1 polymer ?
#
loop_
_entity_poly.entity_id
_entity_poly.type
_entity_poly.pdbx_seq_one_letter_code
_entity_poly.pdbx_strand_id
1 'polypeptide(L)'
;MKEANKVTNLNLVINDKKNESSRVSALSPREIVSELDRYVIGQTNAKKAVAVALRNRWRRQALDAEMREEVLPKNILMIGPTGVGKTEISRRLSKLAQAPFIKVEATRFTEVGYVGRDVEQIIRDLIEIAIALEKEKKRKEVYAKAQSSAEEKVLDALVGNKASAATKESFRQRLRNGDLDDTEIEIEVNENPSNMQSFEIPGMPGGNIGMINVSEILGKSMGQKAKKKKMTVKESHEILINQESDKLIEQDKIISEAKKSTEDNGIVFLDEIDKISARGDRVGGDVSREGVQRDLLPLIEGT
;
A
#
# COMPACT_ATOMS: atom_id res chain seq x y z
N MET A 1 19.79 12.23 62.83
CA MET A 1 20.50 12.07 61.53
C MET A 1 19.47 11.68 60.47
N LYS A 2 19.70 12.12 59.24
CA LYS A 2 18.76 12.39 58.14
C LYS A 2 17.82 11.23 57.73
N GLU A 3 16.60 11.62 57.35
CA GLU A 3 15.67 10.89 56.50
C GLU A 3 16.30 10.47 55.17
N ALA A 4 15.87 9.33 54.63
CA ALA A 4 15.97 9.04 53.21
C ALA A 4 14.73 8.25 52.75
N ASN A 5 13.68 8.99 52.37
CA ASN A 5 12.63 8.50 51.51
C ASN A 5 13.27 7.99 50.21
N LYS A 6 13.20 6.68 49.94
CA LYS A 6 13.46 6.14 48.60
C LYS A 6 12.20 6.37 47.74
N VAL A 7 11.98 7.63 47.35
CA VAL A 7 11.14 7.95 46.21
C VAL A 7 11.95 7.61 44.97
N THR A 8 11.62 6.52 44.28
CA THR A 8 12.08 6.33 42.91
C THR A 8 11.40 7.38 42.03
N ASN A 9 12.15 8.45 41.71
CA ASN A 9 11.81 9.45 40.70
C ASN A 9 11.87 8.83 39.28
N LEU A 10 11.01 7.86 39.00
CA LEU A 10 10.65 7.54 37.63
C LEU A 10 9.53 8.51 37.24
N ASN A 11 9.94 9.68 36.74
CA ASN A 11 9.04 10.53 35.98
C ASN A 11 8.51 9.68 34.82
N LEU A 12 7.24 9.25 34.92
CA LEU A 12 6.49 8.82 33.76
C LEU A 12 6.44 10.03 32.83
N VAL A 13 7.22 10.00 31.76
CA VAL A 13 7.00 10.88 30.62
C VAL A 13 5.67 10.43 30.02
N ILE A 14 4.58 10.99 30.54
CA ILE A 14 3.28 10.97 29.88
C ILE A 14 3.45 11.91 28.68
N ASN A 15 4.03 11.38 27.60
CA ASN A 15 3.87 11.99 26.30
C ASN A 15 2.45 11.70 25.85
N ASP A 16 1.53 12.57 26.27
CA ASP A 16 0.21 12.73 25.67
C ASP A 16 0.38 13.22 24.23
N LYS A 17 0.65 12.26 23.35
CA LYS A 17 0.24 12.32 21.95
C LYS A 17 -0.41 10.98 21.65
N LYS A 18 -1.73 10.92 21.80
CA LYS A 18 -2.56 9.90 21.15
C LYS A 18 -2.35 10.00 19.64
N ASN A 19 -1.30 9.34 19.14
CA ASN A 19 -1.19 8.93 17.75
C ASN A 19 -1.97 7.62 17.63
N GLU A 20 -3.25 7.71 17.33
CA GLU A 20 -4.10 6.54 17.04
C GLU A 20 -3.77 5.84 15.71
N SER A 21 -2.67 6.19 15.02
CA SER A 21 -2.45 5.80 13.62
C SER A 21 -1.68 4.49 13.39
N SER A 22 -1.37 3.67 14.40
CA SER A 22 -0.90 2.30 14.15
C SER A 22 -1.22 1.33 15.29
N ARG A 23 -2.38 0.66 15.22
CA ARG A 23 -2.74 -0.45 16.13
C ARG A 23 -1.74 -1.62 16.10
N VAL A 24 -0.91 -1.69 15.06
CA VAL A 24 0.18 -2.67 14.91
C VAL A 24 1.30 -2.44 15.91
N SER A 25 1.57 -1.18 16.24
CA SER A 25 2.77 -0.78 17.00
C SER A 25 2.76 -1.30 18.45
N ALA A 26 1.60 -1.65 19.01
CA ALA A 26 1.49 -2.11 20.38
C ALA A 26 1.53 -3.64 20.57
N LEU A 27 1.28 -4.43 19.52
CA LEU A 27 1.08 -5.88 19.70
C LEU A 27 2.35 -6.56 20.23
N SER A 28 2.19 -7.30 21.33
CA SER A 28 3.20 -8.18 21.88
C SER A 28 3.43 -9.38 20.95
N PRO A 29 4.60 -10.03 21.01
CA PRO A 29 4.85 -11.24 20.23
C PRO A 29 3.79 -12.34 20.45
N ARG A 30 3.21 -12.42 21.65
CA ARG A 30 2.14 -13.39 21.95
C ARG A 30 0.84 -13.06 21.23
N GLU A 31 0.46 -11.79 21.18
CA GLU A 31 -0.73 -11.34 20.44
C GLU A 31 -0.57 -11.54 18.94
N ILE A 32 0.63 -11.26 18.38
CA ILE A 32 0.93 -11.52 16.97
C ILE A 32 0.77 -13.02 16.67
N VAL A 33 1.35 -13.90 17.50
CA VAL A 33 1.19 -15.35 17.32
C VAL A 33 -0.28 -15.76 17.40
N SER A 34 -1.03 -15.24 18.37
CA SER A 34 -2.46 -15.53 18.53
C SER A 34 -3.29 -15.08 17.34
N GLU A 35 -2.94 -13.97 16.69
CA GLU A 35 -3.62 -13.52 15.48
C GLU A 35 -3.27 -14.41 14.28
N LEU A 36 -2.01 -14.83 14.17
CA LEU A 36 -1.57 -15.78 13.14
C LEU A 36 -2.18 -17.17 13.31
N ASP A 37 -2.48 -17.59 14.55
CA ASP A 37 -3.14 -18.86 14.87
C ASP A 37 -4.55 -18.97 14.26
N ARG A 38 -5.23 -17.85 13.99
CA ARG A 38 -6.55 -17.83 13.35
C ARG A 38 -6.53 -18.25 11.88
N TYR A 39 -5.37 -18.17 11.23
CA TYR A 39 -5.24 -18.37 9.78
C TYR A 39 -4.29 -19.50 9.40
N VAL A 40 -3.24 -19.73 10.20
CA VAL A 40 -2.24 -20.76 9.95
C VAL A 40 -2.33 -21.78 11.06
N ILE A 41 -2.49 -23.06 10.75
CA ILE A 41 -2.55 -24.12 11.76
C ILE A 41 -1.13 -24.61 12.07
N GLY A 42 -0.78 -24.75 13.36
CA GLY A 42 0.56 -25.21 13.77
C GLY A 42 1.67 -24.20 13.48
N GLN A 43 2.84 -24.67 13.03
CA GLN A 43 4.01 -23.83 12.67
C GLN A 43 4.44 -22.82 13.75
N THR A 44 4.35 -23.22 15.02
CA THR A 44 4.58 -22.35 16.19
C THR A 44 5.94 -21.66 16.16
N ASN A 45 6.99 -22.35 15.71
CA ASN A 45 8.34 -21.79 15.63
C ASN A 45 8.44 -20.67 14.59
N ALA A 46 7.84 -20.88 13.40
CA ALA A 46 7.81 -19.86 12.35
C ALA A 46 7.00 -18.63 12.79
N LYS A 47 5.84 -18.83 13.42
CA LYS A 47 5.02 -17.74 13.98
C LYS A 47 5.77 -16.93 15.05
N LYS A 48 6.46 -17.60 15.96
CA LYS A 48 7.30 -16.93 16.98
C LYS A 48 8.42 -16.13 16.34
N ALA A 49 9.12 -16.69 15.35
CA ALA A 49 10.21 -16.00 14.65
C ALA A 49 9.72 -14.70 13.98
N VAL A 50 8.62 -14.77 13.23
CA VAL A 50 8.06 -13.57 12.57
C VAL A 50 7.50 -12.55 13.57
N ALA A 51 6.89 -13.01 14.66
CA ALA A 51 6.38 -12.14 15.71
C ALA A 51 7.50 -11.37 16.42
N VAL A 52 8.63 -12.04 16.68
CA VAL A 52 9.82 -11.40 17.26
C VAL A 52 10.43 -10.41 16.27
N ALA A 53 10.56 -10.76 15.00
CA ALA A 53 11.08 -9.84 13.99
C ALA A 53 10.22 -8.58 13.84
N LEU A 54 8.89 -8.72 13.77
CA LEU A 54 7.97 -7.59 13.72
C LEU A 54 8.06 -6.72 14.98
N ARG A 55 8.14 -7.35 16.17
CA ARG A 55 8.29 -6.60 17.42
C ARG A 55 9.63 -5.86 17.52
N ASN A 56 10.70 -6.47 17.03
CA ASN A 56 12.02 -5.84 17.00
C ASN A 56 12.04 -4.63 16.07
N ARG A 57 11.29 -4.67 14.97
CA ARG A 57 11.10 -3.52 14.08
C ARG A 57 10.46 -2.33 14.79
N TRP A 58 9.40 -2.58 15.56
CA TRP A 58 8.78 -1.55 16.39
C TRP A 58 9.74 -1.01 17.46
N ARG A 59 10.47 -1.90 18.13
CA ARG A 59 11.49 -1.49 19.12
C ARG A 59 12.56 -0.60 18.49
N ARG A 60 13.01 -0.92 17.27
CA ARG A 60 13.99 -0.13 16.51
C ARG A 60 13.48 1.29 16.24
N GLN A 61 12.20 1.47 15.94
CA GLN A 61 11.59 2.79 15.74
C GLN A 61 11.54 3.64 17.03
N ALA A 62 11.62 3.01 18.20
CA ALA A 62 11.68 3.70 19.50
C ALA A 62 13.11 4.05 19.94
N LEU A 63 14.13 3.60 19.21
CA LEU A 63 15.53 3.95 19.48
C LEU A 63 15.87 5.35 18.96
N ASP A 64 16.88 5.97 19.57
CA ASP A 64 17.50 7.20 19.08
C ASP A 64 18.12 6.99 17.69
N ALA A 65 18.33 8.09 16.94
CA ALA A 65 18.74 8.03 15.53
C ALA A 65 20.04 7.24 15.32
N GLU A 66 21.07 7.51 16.13
CA GLU A 66 22.37 6.84 16.05
C GLU A 66 22.26 5.33 16.29
N MET A 67 21.54 4.93 17.35
CA MET A 67 21.31 3.50 17.65
C MET A 67 20.40 2.81 16.62
N ARG A 68 19.53 3.56 15.93
CA ARG A 68 18.61 3.00 14.94
C ARG A 68 19.32 2.56 13.67
N GLU A 69 20.34 3.30 13.25
CA GLU A 69 21.17 2.98 12.08
C GLU A 69 21.97 1.70 12.31
N GLU A 70 22.54 1.53 13.51
CA GLU A 70 23.33 0.36 13.91
C GLU A 70 22.51 -0.94 14.02
N VAL A 71 21.21 -0.84 14.32
CA VAL A 71 20.35 -2.02 14.50
C VAL A 71 19.77 -2.48 13.16
N LEU A 72 20.43 -3.43 12.51
CA LEU A 72 19.94 -4.03 11.27
C LEU A 72 18.69 -4.93 11.48
N PRO A 73 17.74 -4.93 10.53
CA PRO A 73 16.61 -5.86 10.53
C PRO A 73 17.07 -7.32 10.62
N LYS A 74 16.29 -8.15 11.31
CA LYS A 74 16.53 -9.59 11.38
C LYS A 74 15.74 -10.30 10.28
N ASN A 75 16.41 -10.57 9.16
CA ASN A 75 15.86 -11.35 8.06
C ASN A 75 15.59 -12.80 8.51
N ILE A 76 14.57 -13.43 7.94
CA ILE A 76 14.12 -14.78 8.33
C ILE A 76 14.23 -15.72 7.13
N LEU A 77 14.96 -16.82 7.31
CA LEU A 77 14.97 -17.95 6.38
C LEU A 77 13.98 -19.00 6.86
N MET A 78 12.93 -19.27 6.08
CA MET A 78 11.94 -20.31 6.39
C MET A 78 12.26 -21.59 5.61
N ILE A 79 12.56 -22.67 6.33
CA ILE A 79 12.86 -23.99 5.75
C ILE A 79 11.68 -24.94 5.99
N GLY A 80 11.22 -25.61 4.94
CA GLY A 80 10.16 -26.61 5.02
C GLY A 80 9.62 -26.99 3.64
N PRO A 81 8.78 -28.04 3.54
CA PRO A 81 8.19 -28.44 2.26
C PRO A 81 7.20 -27.40 1.73
N THR A 82 6.76 -27.56 0.49
CA THR A 82 5.69 -26.73 -0.10
C THR A 82 4.36 -26.97 0.63
N GLY A 83 3.45 -25.99 0.60
CA GLY A 83 2.11 -26.14 1.18
C GLY A 83 1.99 -26.05 2.71
N VAL A 84 3.08 -25.98 3.47
CA VAL A 84 3.02 -25.90 4.96
C VAL A 84 2.65 -24.53 5.53
N GLY A 85 2.37 -23.54 4.68
CA GLY A 85 1.93 -22.20 5.10
C GLY A 85 3.02 -21.13 5.20
N LYS A 86 4.25 -21.34 4.68
CA LYS A 86 5.34 -20.33 4.70
C LYS A 86 4.90 -18.98 4.14
N THR A 87 4.33 -18.98 2.93
CA THR A 87 3.83 -17.76 2.28
C THR A 87 2.63 -17.16 3.00
N GLU A 88 1.77 -17.99 3.59
CA GLU A 88 0.57 -17.53 4.29
C GLU A 88 0.93 -16.82 5.60
N ILE A 89 1.92 -17.33 6.34
CA ILE A 89 2.46 -16.65 7.54
C ILE A 89 2.92 -15.24 7.16
N SER A 90 3.75 -15.10 6.12
CA SER A 90 4.28 -13.79 5.68
C SER A 90 3.19 -12.84 5.18
N ARG A 91 2.21 -13.36 4.42
CA ARG A 91 1.06 -12.57 3.93
C ARG A 91 0.14 -12.11 5.06
N ARG A 92 -0.09 -12.95 6.08
CA ARG A 92 -0.90 -12.57 7.25
C ARG A 92 -0.16 -11.59 8.14
N LEU A 93 1.15 -11.77 8.31
CA LEU A 93 2.00 -10.84 9.03
C LEU A 93 1.96 -9.46 8.39
N SER A 94 2.05 -9.35 7.06
CA SER A 94 2.01 -8.04 6.38
C SER A 94 0.66 -7.34 6.52
N LYS A 95 -0.45 -8.08 6.39
CA LYS A 95 -1.79 -7.53 6.65
C LYS A 95 -1.96 -7.06 8.10
N LEU A 96 -1.50 -7.87 9.06
CA LEU A 96 -1.49 -7.49 10.47
C LEU A 96 -0.64 -6.24 10.69
N ALA A 97 0.48 -6.14 9.99
CA ALA A 97 1.40 -5.02 10.11
C ALA A 97 1.00 -3.77 9.30
N GLN A 98 -0.06 -3.86 8.48
CA GLN A 98 -0.40 -2.85 7.47
C GLN A 98 0.82 -2.46 6.62
N ALA A 99 1.65 -3.44 6.34
CA ALA A 99 2.93 -3.30 5.66
C ALA A 99 2.80 -3.56 4.15
N PRO A 100 3.49 -2.79 3.30
CA PRO A 100 3.68 -3.15 1.89
C PRO A 100 4.29 -4.54 1.79
N PHE A 101 3.72 -5.39 0.93
CA PHE A 101 4.14 -6.79 0.80
C PHE A 101 4.20 -7.23 -0.64
N ILE A 102 5.33 -7.84 -1.01
CA ILE A 102 5.53 -8.45 -2.32
C ILE A 102 6.04 -9.89 -2.19
N LYS A 103 5.50 -10.78 -3.02
CA LYS A 103 6.02 -12.15 -3.22
C LYS A 103 6.76 -12.18 -4.55
N VAL A 104 8.01 -12.65 -4.52
CA VAL A 104 8.84 -12.83 -5.72
C VAL A 104 9.46 -14.22 -5.70
N GLU A 105 9.50 -14.88 -6.85
CA GLU A 105 10.20 -16.16 -7.01
C GLU A 105 11.65 -15.89 -7.40
N ALA A 106 12.61 -16.44 -6.65
CA ALA A 106 14.04 -16.20 -6.88
C ALA A 106 14.52 -16.67 -8.26
N THR A 107 13.89 -17.70 -8.81
CA THR A 107 14.22 -18.28 -10.13
C THR A 107 13.94 -17.32 -11.29
N ARG A 108 13.11 -16.29 -11.10
CA ARG A 108 12.79 -15.28 -12.13
C ARG A 108 13.99 -14.44 -12.57
N PHE A 109 15.03 -14.36 -11.75
CA PHE A 109 16.23 -13.55 -12.02
C PHE A 109 17.35 -14.35 -12.67
N THR A 110 17.19 -15.66 -12.89
CA THR A 110 18.21 -16.48 -13.57
C THR A 110 18.24 -16.24 -15.09
N GLU A 111 19.35 -16.57 -15.75
CA GLU A 111 19.66 -16.23 -17.16
C GLU A 111 18.55 -16.53 -18.18
N VAL A 112 17.75 -17.59 -18.00
CA VAL A 112 16.65 -17.94 -18.93
C VAL A 112 15.47 -16.95 -18.84
N GLY A 113 15.40 -16.13 -17.78
CA GLY A 113 14.39 -15.09 -17.55
C GLY A 113 14.95 -13.66 -17.52
N TYR A 114 16.25 -13.46 -17.75
CA TYR A 114 16.97 -12.20 -17.51
C TYR A 114 16.82 -11.14 -18.61
N VAL A 115 16.10 -11.41 -19.71
CA VAL A 115 15.85 -10.37 -20.73
C VAL A 115 14.84 -9.34 -20.17
N GLY A 116 15.34 -8.38 -19.39
CA GLY A 116 14.62 -7.19 -18.93
C GLY A 116 14.13 -7.18 -17.48
N ARG A 117 14.60 -8.05 -16.57
CA ARG A 117 14.18 -8.05 -15.16
C ARG A 117 15.35 -7.83 -14.20
N ASP A 118 15.41 -6.61 -13.69
CA ASP A 118 16.33 -6.11 -12.68
C ASP A 118 15.84 -6.48 -11.27
N VAL A 119 16.76 -6.86 -10.37
CA VAL A 119 16.46 -7.16 -8.96
C VAL A 119 15.92 -5.93 -8.23
N GLU A 120 16.30 -4.71 -8.66
CA GLU A 120 15.71 -3.47 -8.14
C GLU A 120 14.20 -3.36 -8.39
N GLN A 121 13.67 -4.06 -9.40
CA GLN A 121 12.23 -4.06 -9.70
C GLN A 121 11.40 -4.54 -8.49
N ILE A 122 11.97 -5.40 -7.63
CA ILE A 122 11.31 -5.84 -6.38
C ILE A 122 10.95 -4.64 -5.51
N ILE A 123 11.87 -3.67 -5.38
CA ILE A 123 11.67 -2.48 -4.55
C ILE A 123 10.74 -1.49 -5.23
N ARG A 124 10.84 -1.31 -6.56
CA ARG A 124 9.92 -0.46 -7.33
C ARG A 124 8.48 -0.93 -7.17
N ASP A 125 8.24 -2.23 -7.38
CA ASP A 125 6.92 -2.84 -7.20
C ASP A 125 6.43 -2.72 -5.75
N LEU A 126 7.32 -2.84 -4.76
CA LEU A 126 6.98 -2.68 -3.35
C LEU A 126 6.54 -1.24 -3.02
N ILE A 127 7.21 -0.23 -3.60
CA ILE A 127 6.85 1.18 -3.46
C ILE A 127 5.48 1.45 -4.09
N GLU A 128 5.18 0.88 -5.26
CA GLU A 128 3.86 1.02 -5.89
C GLU A 128 2.74 0.47 -5.01
N ILE A 129 2.97 -0.69 -4.38
CA ILE A 129 2.04 -1.27 -3.40
C ILE A 129 1.89 -0.33 -2.18
N ALA A 130 2.98 0.26 -1.70
CA ALA A 130 2.94 1.21 -0.59
C ALA A 130 2.14 2.48 -0.94
N ILE A 131 2.29 3.01 -2.15
CA ILE A 131 1.53 4.16 -2.66
C ILE A 131 0.03 3.83 -2.68
N ALA A 132 -0.34 2.65 -3.16
CA ALA A 132 -1.73 2.21 -3.19
C ALA A 132 -2.32 2.11 -1.77
N LEU A 133 -1.58 1.54 -0.82
CA LEU A 133 -2.00 1.43 0.58
C LEU A 133 -2.17 2.79 1.25
N GLU A 134 -1.23 3.72 1.06
CA GLU A 134 -1.32 5.05 1.66
C GLU A 134 -2.44 5.87 1.00
N LYS A 135 -2.66 5.73 -0.31
CA LYS A 135 -3.81 6.35 -0.99
C LYS A 135 -5.14 5.84 -0.42
N GLU A 136 -5.29 4.54 -0.18
CA GLU A 136 -6.50 3.98 0.44
C GLU A 136 -6.71 4.53 1.85
N LYS A 137 -5.64 4.63 2.64
CA LYS A 137 -5.67 5.19 3.99
C LYS A 137 -6.09 6.67 3.98
N LYS A 138 -5.49 7.49 3.12
CA LYS A 138 -5.88 8.90 2.96
C LYS A 138 -7.31 9.07 2.49
N ARG A 139 -7.78 8.24 1.55
CA ARG A 139 -9.18 8.25 1.11
C ARG A 139 -10.14 8.02 2.28
N LYS A 140 -9.82 7.10 3.20
CA LYS A 140 -10.61 6.87 4.42
C LYS A 140 -10.57 8.08 5.36
N GLU A 141 -9.42 8.73 5.52
CA GLU A 141 -9.27 9.94 6.36
C GLU A 141 -10.10 11.11 5.83
N VAL A 142 -10.17 11.30 4.50
CA VAL A 142 -10.92 12.42 3.89
C VAL A 142 -12.37 12.08 3.53
N TYR A 143 -12.82 10.83 3.73
CA TYR A 143 -14.11 10.33 3.27
C TYR A 143 -15.29 11.22 3.69
N ALA A 144 -15.36 11.61 4.97
CA ALA A 144 -16.47 12.44 5.47
C ALA A 144 -16.55 13.82 4.78
N LYS A 145 -15.38 14.42 4.52
CA LYS A 145 -15.28 15.71 3.81
C LYS A 145 -15.61 15.54 2.32
N ALA A 146 -15.09 14.48 1.70
CA ALA A 146 -15.37 14.14 0.31
C ALA A 146 -16.87 13.85 0.08
N GLN A 147 -17.50 13.12 1.00
CA GLN A 147 -18.94 12.83 0.99
C GLN A 147 -19.76 14.11 1.09
N SER A 148 -19.41 15.02 2.01
CA SER A 148 -20.11 16.31 2.14
C SER A 148 -19.98 17.15 0.86
N SER A 149 -18.78 17.22 0.26
CA SER A 149 -18.56 17.91 -1.01
C SER A 149 -19.30 17.24 -2.18
N ALA A 150 -19.39 15.90 -2.20
CA ALA A 150 -20.14 15.15 -3.20
C ALA A 150 -21.65 15.40 -3.07
N GLU A 151 -22.19 15.40 -1.85
CA GLU A 151 -23.58 15.77 -1.56
C GLU A 151 -23.90 17.17 -2.10
N GLU A 152 -23.05 18.17 -1.84
CA GLU A 152 -23.26 19.53 -2.35
C GLU A 152 -23.32 19.56 -3.89
N LYS A 153 -22.47 18.79 -4.58
CA LYS A 153 -22.51 18.71 -6.05
C LYS A 153 -23.80 18.09 -6.58
N VAL A 154 -24.30 17.05 -5.91
CA VAL A 154 -25.58 16.43 -6.27
C VAL A 154 -26.72 17.42 -6.06
N LEU A 155 -26.72 18.13 -4.93
CA LEU A 155 -27.72 19.16 -4.65
C LEU A 155 -27.69 20.29 -5.69
N ASP A 156 -26.50 20.78 -6.04
CA ASP A 156 -26.33 21.81 -7.08
C ASP A 156 -26.85 21.35 -8.45
N ALA A 157 -26.67 20.06 -8.80
CA ALA A 157 -27.22 19.48 -10.02
C ALA A 157 -28.75 19.36 -9.99
N LEU A 158 -29.34 19.09 -8.81
CA LEU A 158 -30.78 18.90 -8.64
C LEU A 158 -31.58 20.21 -8.59
N VAL A 159 -31.12 21.17 -7.78
CA VAL A 159 -31.86 22.42 -7.52
C VAL A 159 -31.26 23.64 -8.22
N GLY A 160 -30.05 23.50 -8.80
CA GLY A 160 -29.31 24.57 -9.44
C GLY A 160 -28.53 25.45 -8.44
N ASN A 161 -27.42 26.01 -8.92
CA ASN A 161 -26.49 26.80 -8.09
C ASN A 161 -27.11 28.04 -7.41
N LYS A 162 -28.27 28.53 -7.90
CA LYS A 162 -28.97 29.72 -7.39
C LYS A 162 -30.09 29.41 -6.39
N ALA A 163 -30.29 28.14 -6.03
CA ALA A 163 -31.33 27.76 -5.07
C ALA A 163 -31.09 28.37 -3.69
N SER A 164 -32.18 28.68 -2.98
CA SER A 164 -32.13 29.22 -1.62
C SER A 164 -31.55 28.19 -0.63
N ALA A 165 -30.95 28.65 0.46
CA ALA A 165 -30.42 27.77 1.51
C ALA A 165 -31.51 26.84 2.09
N ALA A 166 -32.74 27.34 2.25
CA ALA A 166 -33.87 26.53 2.72
C ALA A 166 -34.24 25.42 1.73
N THR A 167 -34.23 25.71 0.42
CA THR A 167 -34.45 24.70 -0.63
C THR A 167 -33.36 23.64 -0.60
N LYS A 168 -32.09 24.03 -0.54
CA LYS A 168 -30.97 23.08 -0.47
C LYS A 168 -31.05 22.18 0.76
N GLU A 169 -31.42 22.73 1.92
CA GLU A 169 -31.58 21.94 3.15
C GLU A 169 -32.70 20.89 3.02
N SER A 170 -33.87 21.28 2.46
CA SER A 170 -34.96 20.33 2.26
C SER A 170 -34.60 19.19 1.30
N PHE A 171 -33.85 19.49 0.23
CA PHE A 171 -33.37 18.47 -0.70
C PHE A 171 -32.24 17.63 -0.11
N ARG A 172 -31.39 18.19 0.76
CA ARG A 172 -30.36 17.44 1.49
C ARG A 172 -30.97 16.37 2.37
N GLN A 173 -32.07 16.68 3.07
CA GLN A 173 -32.81 15.71 3.87
C GLN A 173 -33.39 14.59 2.99
N ARG A 174 -34.04 14.94 1.87
CA ARG A 174 -34.58 13.96 0.91
C ARG A 174 -33.51 13.08 0.27
N LEU A 175 -32.35 13.66 -0.05
CA LEU A 175 -31.19 12.93 -0.57
C LEU A 175 -30.68 11.90 0.44
N ARG A 176 -30.55 12.29 1.72
CA ARG A 176 -30.13 11.39 2.80
C ARG A 176 -31.14 10.31 3.14
N ASN A 177 -32.43 10.58 2.89
CA ASN A 177 -33.51 9.61 3.05
C ASN A 177 -33.60 8.61 1.88
N GLY A 178 -32.86 8.83 0.79
CA GLY A 178 -32.90 7.98 -0.42
C GLY A 178 -34.06 8.29 -1.36
N ASP A 179 -34.84 9.35 -1.12
CA ASP A 179 -36.03 9.70 -1.91
C ASP A 179 -35.69 10.16 -3.35
N LEU A 180 -34.42 10.41 -3.62
CA LEU A 180 -33.93 11.01 -4.87
C LEU A 180 -33.01 10.06 -5.66
N ASP A 181 -32.82 8.83 -5.21
CA ASP A 181 -31.85 7.88 -5.78
C ASP A 181 -32.05 7.65 -7.29
N ASP A 182 -33.30 7.54 -7.73
CA ASP A 182 -33.68 7.28 -9.13
C ASP A 182 -33.77 8.55 -9.99
N THR A 183 -33.53 9.73 -9.41
CA THR A 183 -33.57 10.98 -10.18
C THR A 183 -32.35 11.12 -11.07
N GLU A 184 -32.56 11.49 -12.34
CA GLU A 184 -31.49 11.72 -13.29
C GLU A 184 -30.86 13.10 -13.08
N ILE A 185 -29.53 13.11 -13.05
CA ILE A 185 -28.72 14.33 -12.93
C ILE A 185 -27.59 14.32 -13.95
N GLU A 186 -27.14 15.51 -14.31
CA GLU A 186 -26.00 15.69 -15.22
C GLU A 186 -24.80 16.21 -14.41
N ILE A 187 -23.77 15.37 -14.28
CA ILE A 187 -22.58 15.67 -13.48
C ILE A 187 -21.33 15.64 -14.35
N GLU A 188 -20.39 16.52 -14.04
CA GLU A 188 -19.04 16.51 -14.59
C GLU A 188 -18.21 15.39 -13.95
N VAL A 189 -17.83 14.41 -14.77
CA VAL A 189 -17.03 13.26 -14.38
C VAL A 189 -15.66 13.35 -15.06
N ASN A 190 -14.59 13.23 -14.27
CA ASN A 190 -13.24 13.01 -14.78
C ASN A 190 -13.12 11.55 -15.23
N GLU A 191 -13.01 11.33 -16.54
CA GLU A 191 -12.61 10.03 -17.08
C GLU A 191 -11.09 9.90 -16.92
N ASN A 192 -10.65 8.92 -16.12
CA ASN A 192 -9.27 8.47 -16.24
C ASN A 192 -9.14 7.71 -17.58
N PRO A 193 -8.20 8.08 -18.47
CA PRO A 193 -8.06 7.45 -19.78
C PRO A 193 -7.57 5.99 -19.74
N SER A 194 -7.40 5.40 -18.55
CA SER A 194 -6.97 4.01 -18.34
C SER A 194 -7.90 2.96 -18.97
N ASN A 195 -9.10 3.35 -19.42
CA ASN A 195 -10.07 2.48 -20.09
C ASN A 195 -10.19 2.70 -21.61
N MET A 196 -9.30 3.48 -22.26
CA MET A 196 -9.24 3.45 -23.73
C MET A 196 -8.63 2.13 -24.17
N GLN A 197 -9.52 1.17 -24.46
CA GLN A 197 -9.23 -0.04 -25.22
C GLN A 197 -8.40 0.33 -26.45
N SER A 198 -7.26 -0.35 -26.59
CA SER A 198 -6.40 -0.31 -27.77
C SER A 198 -7.26 -0.48 -29.02
N PHE A 199 -7.48 0.60 -29.77
CA PHE A 199 -8.04 0.52 -31.11
C PHE A 199 -6.95 -0.10 -31.99
N GLU A 200 -7.03 -1.41 -32.22
CA GLU A 200 -6.21 -2.09 -33.21
C GLU A 200 -6.67 -1.65 -34.62
N ILE A 201 -5.82 -0.90 -35.31
CA ILE A 201 -6.00 -0.60 -36.73
C ILE A 201 -5.69 -1.89 -37.51
N PRO A 202 -6.64 -2.44 -38.30
CA PRO A 202 -6.40 -3.65 -39.08
C PRO A 202 -5.34 -3.39 -40.17
N GLY A 203 -4.22 -4.11 -40.15
CA GLY A 203 -3.26 -4.14 -41.26
C GLY A 203 -1.81 -3.76 -40.96
N MET A 204 -1.44 -3.41 -39.73
CA MET A 204 -0.03 -3.15 -39.36
C MET A 204 0.43 -3.99 -38.15
N PRO A 205 1.28 -5.03 -38.37
CA PRO A 205 1.97 -5.71 -37.28
C PRO A 205 3.14 -4.84 -36.79
N GLY A 206 3.12 -4.43 -35.53
CA GLY A 206 4.31 -3.92 -34.82
C GLY A 206 4.48 -2.40 -34.64
N GLY A 207 3.49 -1.56 -34.96
CA GLY A 207 3.61 -0.09 -34.89
C GLY A 207 3.34 0.59 -33.53
N ASN A 208 2.85 -0.13 -32.51
CA ASN A 208 2.16 0.50 -31.36
C ASN A 208 2.99 0.74 -30.08
N ILE A 209 4.31 0.53 -30.08
CA ILE A 209 5.11 0.64 -28.84
C ILE A 209 5.46 2.10 -28.47
N GLY A 210 5.36 3.05 -29.40
CA GLY A 210 5.76 4.47 -29.17
C GLY A 210 4.65 5.46 -28.85
N MET A 211 3.38 5.13 -29.13
CA MET A 211 2.26 6.09 -29.03
C MET A 211 1.61 6.14 -27.64
N ILE A 212 1.74 5.07 -26.83
CA ILE A 212 1.08 4.97 -25.52
C ILE A 212 1.69 5.97 -24.52
N ASN A 213 3.02 6.11 -24.48
CA ASN A 213 3.70 7.06 -23.58
C ASN A 213 3.52 8.53 -24.02
N VAL A 214 3.44 8.80 -25.32
CA VAL A 214 3.24 10.16 -25.83
C VAL A 214 1.81 10.63 -25.54
N SER A 215 0.81 9.77 -25.72
CA SER A 215 -0.58 10.11 -25.38
C SER A 215 -0.80 10.34 -23.87
N GLU A 216 -0.09 9.62 -23.00
CA GLU A 216 -0.21 9.77 -21.54
C GLU A 216 0.48 11.06 -21.03
N ILE A 217 1.62 11.44 -21.64
CA ILE A 217 2.30 12.71 -21.39
C ILE A 217 1.51 13.89 -21.97
N LEU A 218 0.93 13.75 -23.16
CA LEU A 218 0.10 14.78 -23.79
C LEU A 218 -1.24 14.98 -23.06
N GLY A 219 -1.82 13.91 -22.51
CA GLY A 219 -3.04 13.93 -21.70
C GLY A 219 -2.86 14.49 -20.29
N LYS A 220 -1.64 14.48 -19.74
CA LYS A 220 -1.31 15.21 -18.51
C LYS A 220 -1.11 16.72 -18.75
N SER A 221 -0.67 17.11 -19.96
CA SER A 221 -0.44 18.50 -20.35
C SER A 221 -1.73 19.22 -20.80
N MET A 222 -2.61 18.54 -21.54
CA MET A 222 -3.99 18.97 -21.74
C MET A 222 -4.82 18.49 -20.55
N GLY A 223 -4.93 19.31 -19.50
CA GLY A 223 -5.69 18.99 -18.28
C GLY A 223 -6.97 18.20 -18.58
N GLN A 224 -7.14 17.06 -17.90
CA GLN A 224 -8.28 16.15 -18.05
C GLN A 224 -9.58 16.96 -18.05
N LYS A 225 -10.18 17.15 -19.23
CA LYS A 225 -11.44 17.89 -19.34
C LYS A 225 -12.54 16.99 -18.78
N ALA A 226 -13.13 17.42 -17.66
CA ALA A 226 -14.30 16.77 -17.11
C ALA A 226 -15.42 16.74 -18.17
N LYS A 227 -16.00 15.56 -18.41
CA LYS A 227 -17.12 15.40 -19.33
C LYS A 227 -18.41 15.37 -18.54
N LYS A 228 -19.42 16.08 -19.03
CA LYS A 228 -20.77 15.99 -18.48
C LYS A 228 -21.40 14.67 -18.89
N LYS A 229 -21.87 13.91 -17.91
CA LYS A 229 -22.56 12.63 -18.11
C LYS A 229 -23.86 12.65 -17.33
N LYS A 230 -24.93 12.19 -17.98
CA LYS A 230 -26.21 11.93 -17.34
C LYS A 230 -26.17 10.56 -16.67
N MET A 231 -26.59 10.51 -15.42
CA MET A 231 -26.70 9.29 -14.61
C MET A 231 -27.69 9.51 -13.46
N THR A 232 -28.06 8.45 -12.77
CA THR A 232 -28.88 8.56 -11.57
C THR A 232 -28.09 9.13 -10.39
N VAL A 233 -28.77 9.74 -9.42
CA VAL A 233 -28.16 10.16 -8.14
C VAL A 233 -27.43 9.00 -7.49
N LYS A 234 -28.04 7.82 -7.47
CA LYS A 234 -27.46 6.62 -6.87
C LYS A 234 -26.13 6.21 -7.51
N GLU A 235 -26.05 6.19 -8.83
CA GLU A 235 -24.81 5.89 -9.56
C GLU A 235 -23.73 6.96 -9.36
N SER A 236 -24.14 8.21 -9.16
CA SER A 236 -23.21 9.32 -9.02
C SER A 236 -22.43 9.31 -7.70
N HIS A 237 -22.98 8.72 -6.64
CA HIS A 237 -22.49 8.85 -5.28
C HIS A 237 -21.04 8.36 -5.12
N GLU A 238 -20.75 7.13 -5.54
CA GLU A 238 -19.39 6.58 -5.46
C GLU A 238 -18.41 7.31 -6.37
N ILE A 239 -18.85 7.71 -7.56
CA ILE A 239 -18.01 8.41 -8.55
C ILE A 239 -17.58 9.77 -7.99
N LEU A 240 -18.52 10.54 -7.47
CA LEU A 240 -18.28 11.86 -6.91
C LEU A 240 -17.42 11.78 -5.64
N ILE A 241 -17.70 10.84 -4.74
CA ILE A 241 -16.89 10.67 -3.53
C ILE A 241 -15.44 10.36 -3.90
N ASN A 242 -15.20 9.47 -4.86
CA ASN A 242 -13.85 9.13 -5.30
C ASN A 242 -13.13 10.35 -5.90
N GLN A 243 -13.83 11.15 -6.73
CA GLN A 243 -13.26 12.37 -7.32
C GLN A 243 -12.95 13.44 -6.28
N GLU A 244 -13.87 13.70 -5.36
CA GLU A 244 -13.66 14.69 -4.30
C GLU A 244 -12.58 14.22 -3.31
N SER A 245 -12.50 12.91 -3.04
CA SER A 245 -11.40 12.34 -2.26
C SER A 245 -10.07 12.57 -2.94
N ASP A 246 -9.94 12.27 -4.23
CA ASP A 246 -8.69 12.42 -4.97
C ASP A 246 -8.23 13.89 -5.08
N LYS A 247 -9.15 14.86 -5.06
CA LYS A 247 -8.82 16.30 -5.00
C LYS A 247 -8.29 16.75 -3.63
N LEU A 248 -8.80 16.16 -2.55
CA LEU A 248 -8.39 16.48 -1.18
C LEU A 248 -7.05 15.84 -0.81
N ILE A 249 -6.52 14.97 -1.67
CA ILE A 249 -5.32 14.20 -1.42
C ILE A 249 -4.10 14.86 -2.09
N GLU A 250 -3.09 15.17 -1.28
CA GLU A 250 -1.80 15.67 -1.75
C GLU A 250 -0.91 14.52 -2.22
N GLN A 251 -0.58 14.49 -3.52
CA GLN A 251 0.20 13.40 -4.11
C GLN A 251 1.63 13.32 -3.55
N ASP A 252 2.29 14.46 -3.37
CA ASP A 252 3.67 14.50 -2.86
C ASP A 252 3.77 13.92 -1.44
N LYS A 253 2.74 14.16 -0.62
CA LYS A 253 2.63 13.62 0.73
C LYS A 253 2.43 12.10 0.70
N ILE A 254 1.60 11.58 -0.21
CA ILE A 254 1.46 10.12 -0.40
C ILE A 254 2.80 9.51 -0.75
N ILE A 255 3.54 10.08 -1.71
CA ILE A 255 4.81 9.51 -2.16
C ILE A 255 5.82 9.50 -1.01
N SER A 256 5.92 10.60 -0.25
CA SER A 256 6.80 10.69 0.91
C SER A 256 6.44 9.68 2.00
N GLU A 257 5.16 9.55 2.35
CA GLU A 257 4.68 8.59 3.36
C GLU A 257 4.82 7.14 2.88
N ALA A 258 4.59 6.86 1.60
CA ALA A 258 4.77 5.53 1.00
C ALA A 258 6.24 5.11 0.97
N LYS A 259 7.15 6.03 0.65
CA LYS A 259 8.60 5.79 0.72
C LYS A 259 8.99 5.42 2.15
N LYS A 260 8.58 6.23 3.13
CA LYS A 260 8.81 5.96 4.55
C LYS A 260 8.22 4.62 4.98
N SER A 261 6.99 4.30 4.55
CA SER A 261 6.35 3.02 4.86
C SER A 261 7.12 1.83 4.26
N THR A 262 7.69 1.99 3.07
CA THR A 262 8.51 0.96 2.43
C THR A 262 9.81 0.73 3.19
N GLU A 263 10.53 1.79 3.55
CA GLU A 263 11.77 1.73 4.34
C GLU A 263 11.52 1.17 5.75
N ASP A 264 10.55 1.75 6.45
CA ASP A 264 10.29 1.46 7.86
C ASP A 264 9.48 0.19 8.06
N ASN A 265 8.59 -0.19 7.14
CA ASN A 265 7.59 -1.27 7.29
C ASN A 265 7.46 -2.25 6.11
N GLY A 266 8.14 -2.07 4.97
CA GLY A 266 8.09 -2.98 3.82
C GLY A 266 8.51 -4.42 4.15
N ILE A 267 7.90 -5.39 3.48
CA ILE A 267 8.17 -6.83 3.62
C ILE A 267 8.30 -7.46 2.23
N VAL A 268 9.46 -8.07 1.95
CA VAL A 268 9.71 -8.85 0.74
C VAL A 268 9.73 -10.33 1.10
N PHE A 269 8.96 -11.14 0.38
CA PHE A 269 9.00 -12.60 0.48
C PHE A 269 9.64 -13.19 -0.78
N LEU A 270 10.87 -13.66 -0.64
CA LEU A 270 11.61 -14.40 -1.67
C LEU A 270 11.28 -15.89 -1.56
N ASP A 271 10.52 -16.41 -2.52
CA ASP A 271 10.16 -17.81 -2.62
C ASP A 271 11.22 -18.58 -3.42
N GLU A 272 11.37 -19.87 -3.17
CA GLU A 272 12.29 -20.77 -3.87
C GLU A 272 13.76 -20.32 -3.90
N ILE A 273 14.23 -19.64 -2.83
CA ILE A 273 15.63 -19.20 -2.72
C ILE A 273 16.63 -20.36 -2.76
N ASP A 274 16.21 -21.57 -2.38
CA ASP A 274 17.02 -22.79 -2.49
C ASP A 274 17.36 -23.16 -3.95
N LYS A 275 16.60 -22.66 -4.93
CA LYS A 275 16.81 -22.95 -6.36
C LYS A 275 17.95 -22.13 -6.97
N ILE A 276 18.34 -21.03 -6.33
CA ILE A 276 19.47 -20.19 -6.75
C ILE A 276 20.76 -20.52 -5.98
N SER A 277 20.75 -21.54 -5.11
CA SER A 277 21.95 -22.04 -4.44
C SER A 277 22.77 -22.96 -5.36
N ALA A 278 24.10 -22.88 -5.26
CA ALA A 278 25.01 -23.77 -5.99
C ALA A 278 24.80 -25.24 -5.57
N ARG A 279 24.80 -26.16 -6.55
CA ARG A 279 24.78 -27.61 -6.27
C ARG A 279 26.21 -28.10 -6.37
N GLY A 280 26.79 -28.55 -5.26
CA GLY A 280 28.24 -28.75 -5.05
C GLY A 280 29.06 -29.60 -6.03
N ASP A 281 28.51 -30.10 -7.16
CA ASP A 281 29.21 -30.98 -8.11
C ASP A 281 29.03 -30.63 -9.61
N ARG A 282 28.43 -29.48 -10.01
CA ARG A 282 28.16 -29.18 -11.44
C ARG A 282 28.63 -27.81 -11.93
N VAL A 283 29.86 -27.76 -12.44
CA VAL A 283 30.60 -26.59 -12.99
C VAL A 283 29.93 -25.87 -14.20
N GLY A 284 28.78 -26.33 -14.72
CA GLY A 284 28.24 -25.87 -16.02
C GLY A 284 27.11 -24.82 -16.00
N GLY A 285 26.56 -24.46 -14.85
CA GLY A 285 25.42 -23.52 -14.77
C GLY A 285 25.31 -22.74 -13.45
N ASP A 286 26.36 -22.79 -12.63
CA ASP A 286 26.36 -22.19 -11.28
C ASP A 286 26.64 -20.68 -11.30
N VAL A 287 27.36 -20.16 -12.32
CA VAL A 287 27.70 -18.72 -12.45
C VAL A 287 26.43 -17.84 -12.50
N SER A 288 25.39 -18.29 -13.22
CA SER A 288 24.10 -17.59 -13.30
C SER A 288 23.39 -17.49 -11.96
N ARG A 289 23.41 -18.58 -11.18
CA ARG A 289 22.63 -18.69 -9.94
C ARG A 289 23.29 -17.93 -8.78
N GLU A 290 24.62 -17.99 -8.72
CA GLU A 290 25.40 -17.16 -7.79
C GLU A 290 25.34 -15.68 -8.19
N GLY A 291 25.23 -15.37 -9.48
CA GLY A 291 24.95 -14.01 -9.98
C GLY A 291 23.69 -13.42 -9.35
N VAL A 292 22.58 -14.17 -9.33
CA VAL A 292 21.33 -13.71 -8.69
C VAL A 292 21.51 -13.44 -7.19
N GLN A 293 22.27 -14.28 -6.48
CA GLN A 293 22.54 -14.03 -5.05
C GLN A 293 23.34 -12.74 -4.85
N ARG A 294 24.31 -12.48 -5.72
CA ARG A 294 25.10 -11.24 -5.71
C ARG A 294 24.25 -10.02 -6.00
N ASP A 295 23.32 -10.12 -6.95
CA ASP A 295 22.42 -9.01 -7.31
C ASP A 295 21.37 -8.74 -6.22
N LEU A 296 20.99 -9.75 -5.43
CA LEU A 296 20.10 -9.61 -4.27
C LEU A 296 20.81 -9.05 -3.03
N LEU A 297 22.13 -9.19 -2.93
CA LEU A 297 22.89 -8.82 -1.73
C LEU A 297 22.76 -7.34 -1.35
N PRO A 298 22.87 -6.37 -2.30
CA PRO A 298 22.68 -4.95 -1.99
C PRO A 298 21.32 -4.66 -1.34
N LEU A 299 20.25 -5.35 -1.77
CA LEU A 299 18.91 -5.16 -1.20
C LEU A 299 18.81 -5.64 0.26
N ILE A 300 19.67 -6.59 0.68
CA ILE A 300 19.66 -7.20 2.01
C ILE A 300 20.58 -6.43 2.96
N GLU A 301 21.74 -6.00 2.47
CA GLU A 301 22.76 -5.27 3.27
C GLU A 301 22.39 -3.81 3.49
N GLY A 302 21.53 -3.24 2.61
CA GLY A 302 21.11 -1.86 2.66
C GLY A 302 21.98 -0.98 1.76
N THR A 303 21.33 -0.36 0.78
CA THR A 303 21.89 0.63 -0.15
C THR A 303 21.25 1.99 0.06
#